data_AF-A0A8C9A6N1-F1
#
_entry.id   AF-A0A8C9A6N1-F1
#
_cell.length_a   1.000
_cell.length_b   1.000
_cell.length_c   1.000
_cell.angle_alpha   90.00
_cell.angle_beta   90.00
_cell.angle_gamma   90.00
#
_symmetry.space_group_name_H-M   'P 1'
#
loop_
_entity.id
_entity.type
_entity.pdbx_description
1 polymer ?
#
loop_
_entity_poly.entity_id
_entity_poly.type
_entity_poly.pdbx_seq_one_letter_code
_entity_poly.pdbx_strand_id
1 'polypeptide(L)'
;ASTQGPSVFPLAPCCKSNTDSWTLGCLVTGYFPEPVSVTWDTGSLNKDAMMLPASLLGTSGLYSTTSWVNASREEAKQFTCSVLHVPSTTHINKTVRGCSTVLSTPTVKLFHSSCDPPEGTSSPVQLLCLISGYTPGDIKVTWLVQGQVAENAIWHTAPHKIEGELASTHSELNISWVEWASEKTYTCRVTYQGETFEDSARRCTDSDPRGVTAYLTPPSPLELYVQKSSKITCLVVDLASKEGVSLTWARDSRKPVTPGPPVFREQYNGTVTVTSTLPVEASDWVKGETYECRVSHPDLPKDLVRTIAKAGGQRMPPQVYVFPPPAEEQGTGDRLTLTCLIQNFFPADISVQWLRNQAQLPDEQHSTTPPRLTPGRAFFVFSRLEVARAQWEQNDEFACRVVHEALPSSNRTLEKAVSKSPGK
;
A
#
# COMPACT_ATOMS: atom_id res chain seq x y z
N ALA A 1 -52.57 -1.60 -32.89
CA ALA A 1 -51.12 -1.76 -33.11
C ALA A 1 -50.88 -3.12 -33.76
N SER A 2 -49.90 -3.24 -34.67
CA SER A 2 -49.50 -4.53 -35.23
C SER A 2 -48.78 -5.36 -34.16
N THR A 3 -48.96 -6.66 -34.18
CA THR A 3 -48.23 -7.59 -33.30
C THR A 3 -46.72 -7.40 -33.46
N GLN A 4 -46.01 -7.24 -32.35
CA GLN A 4 -44.55 -7.05 -32.32
C GLN A 4 -43.93 -7.92 -31.23
N GLY A 5 -42.84 -8.61 -31.57
CA GLY A 5 -42.10 -9.46 -30.63
C GLY A 5 -41.17 -8.67 -29.70
N PRO A 6 -40.84 -9.21 -28.52
CA PRO A 6 -39.99 -8.55 -27.53
C PRO A 6 -38.51 -8.55 -27.93
N SER A 7 -37.80 -7.56 -27.41
CA SER A 7 -36.34 -7.57 -27.24
C SER A 7 -35.99 -7.93 -25.81
N VAL A 8 -34.99 -8.80 -25.63
CA VAL A 8 -34.61 -9.35 -24.32
C VAL A 8 -33.17 -8.99 -24.00
N PHE A 9 -32.97 -8.36 -22.85
CA PHE A 9 -31.67 -7.93 -22.35
C PHE A 9 -31.37 -8.58 -20.98
N PRO A 10 -30.29 -9.38 -20.87
CA PRO A 10 -29.86 -9.92 -19.59
C PRO A 10 -29.27 -8.80 -18.72
N LEU A 11 -29.65 -8.76 -17.44
CA LEU A 11 -29.16 -7.82 -16.45
C LEU A 11 -28.22 -8.57 -15.50
N ALA A 12 -26.92 -8.25 -15.60
CA ALA A 12 -25.87 -8.81 -14.77
C ALA A 12 -25.89 -8.22 -13.34
N PRO A 13 -25.45 -8.97 -12.33
CA PRO A 13 -25.45 -8.53 -10.95
C PRO A 13 -24.34 -7.49 -10.72
N CYS A 14 -24.57 -6.56 -9.80
CA CYS A 14 -23.53 -5.64 -9.32
C CYS A 14 -22.58 -6.39 -8.36
N CYS A 15 -21.40 -6.82 -8.83
CA CYS A 15 -20.41 -7.60 -8.06
C CYS A 15 -19.68 -6.81 -6.93
N LYS A 16 -20.31 -5.80 -6.33
CA LYS A 16 -19.70 -4.92 -5.32
C LYS A 16 -20.02 -5.31 -3.86
N SER A 17 -20.88 -6.33 -3.66
CA SER A 17 -21.37 -6.71 -2.34
C SER A 17 -20.87 -8.11 -1.95
N ASN A 18 -20.40 -8.24 -0.71
CA ASN A 18 -19.92 -9.48 -0.11
C ASN A 18 -21.10 -10.34 0.41
N THR A 19 -22.17 -10.42 -0.38
CA THR A 19 -23.40 -11.13 -0.05
C THR A 19 -23.41 -12.52 -0.69
N ASP A 20 -23.83 -13.54 0.05
CA ASP A 20 -23.89 -14.94 -0.41
C ASP A 20 -24.93 -15.19 -1.51
N SER A 21 -25.77 -14.19 -1.80
CA SER A 21 -26.73 -14.18 -2.88
C SER A 21 -26.59 -12.94 -3.75
N TRP A 22 -26.96 -13.09 -5.02
CA TRP A 22 -26.89 -12.04 -6.02
C TRP A 22 -28.12 -12.15 -6.93
N THR A 23 -28.69 -10.98 -7.27
CA THR A 23 -29.90 -10.89 -8.07
C THR A 23 -29.56 -10.76 -9.54
N LEU A 24 -30.16 -11.62 -10.36
CA LEU A 24 -30.04 -11.65 -11.80
C LEU A 24 -31.35 -11.19 -12.42
N GLY A 25 -31.29 -10.36 -13.45
CA GLY A 25 -32.49 -9.83 -14.09
C GLY A 25 -32.54 -10.11 -15.60
N CYS A 26 -33.74 -9.99 -16.16
CA CYS A 26 -34.00 -10.10 -17.58
C CYS A 26 -35.08 -9.06 -17.94
N LEU A 27 -34.66 -8.04 -18.70
CA LEU A 27 -35.53 -6.98 -19.19
C LEU A 27 -36.14 -7.40 -20.53
N VAL A 28 -37.47 -7.39 -20.61
CA VAL A 28 -38.24 -7.74 -21.81
C VAL A 28 -39.01 -6.50 -22.25
N THR A 29 -38.69 -5.96 -23.42
CA THR A 29 -39.20 -4.65 -23.85
C THR A 29 -39.59 -4.64 -25.33
N GLY A 30 -40.50 -3.73 -25.70
CA GLY A 30 -40.85 -3.45 -27.09
C GLY A 30 -41.81 -4.47 -27.72
N TYR A 31 -42.67 -5.13 -26.94
CA TYR A 31 -43.65 -6.11 -27.44
C TYR A 31 -45.08 -5.60 -27.40
N PHE A 32 -45.94 -6.18 -28.23
CA PHE A 32 -47.39 -5.99 -28.21
C PHE A 32 -48.08 -7.18 -28.88
N PRO A 33 -49.24 -7.66 -28.38
CA PRO A 33 -49.94 -7.30 -27.13
C PRO A 33 -49.44 -8.08 -25.89
N GLU A 34 -49.98 -7.79 -24.69
CA GLU A 34 -49.74 -8.66 -23.51
C GLU A 34 -50.42 -10.03 -23.66
N PRO A 35 -49.93 -11.10 -22.98
CA PRO A 35 -48.79 -11.16 -22.05
C PRO A 35 -47.52 -11.78 -22.67
N VAL A 36 -46.37 -11.57 -21.99
CA VAL A 36 -45.13 -12.34 -22.18
C VAL A 36 -44.91 -13.28 -21.00
N SER A 37 -44.33 -14.45 -21.25
CA SER A 37 -43.94 -15.41 -20.21
C SER A 37 -42.42 -15.49 -20.12
N VAL A 38 -41.86 -15.41 -18.92
CA VAL A 38 -40.42 -15.55 -18.67
C VAL A 38 -40.20 -16.76 -17.77
N THR A 39 -39.30 -17.64 -18.15
CA THR A 39 -38.90 -18.83 -17.37
C THR A 39 -37.39 -18.87 -17.22
N TRP A 40 -36.90 -19.38 -16.09
CA TRP A 40 -35.48 -19.58 -15.84
C TRP A 40 -35.15 -21.08 -15.89
N ASP A 41 -33.99 -21.42 -16.45
CA ASP A 41 -33.55 -22.77 -16.84
C ASP A 41 -33.06 -23.67 -15.69
N THR A 42 -33.19 -23.22 -14.45
CA THR A 42 -32.81 -23.97 -13.25
C THR A 42 -34.09 -24.35 -12.51
N GLY A 43 -34.52 -25.61 -12.66
CA GLY A 43 -35.83 -26.09 -12.17
C GLY A 43 -36.14 -25.85 -10.68
N SER A 44 -35.13 -25.55 -9.85
CA SER A 44 -35.29 -25.12 -8.44
C SER A 44 -35.58 -23.61 -8.28
N LEU A 45 -35.05 -22.77 -9.17
CA LEU A 45 -35.06 -21.30 -9.09
C LEU A 45 -36.32 -20.65 -9.69
N ASN A 46 -37.12 -21.39 -10.47
CA ASN A 46 -38.43 -20.89 -10.94
C ASN A 46 -39.40 -20.59 -9.79
N LYS A 47 -39.18 -21.13 -8.58
CA LYS A 47 -40.02 -20.84 -7.40
C LYS A 47 -39.75 -19.46 -6.80
N ASP A 48 -38.57 -18.90 -7.04
CA ASP A 48 -38.11 -17.60 -6.51
C ASP A 48 -38.02 -16.52 -7.61
N ALA A 49 -38.45 -16.85 -8.83
CA ALA A 49 -38.51 -15.90 -9.93
C ALA A 49 -39.68 -14.93 -9.73
N MET A 50 -39.37 -13.64 -9.67
CA MET A 50 -40.35 -12.57 -9.59
C MET A 50 -40.43 -11.85 -10.94
N MET A 51 -41.62 -11.37 -11.30
CA MET A 51 -41.85 -10.63 -12.54
C MET A 51 -42.72 -9.41 -12.24
N LEU A 52 -42.28 -8.24 -12.68
CA LEU A 52 -43.06 -7.01 -12.54
C LEU A 52 -44.22 -6.97 -13.54
N PRO A 53 -45.33 -6.29 -13.20
CA PRO A 53 -46.39 -6.02 -14.16
C PRO A 53 -45.84 -5.24 -15.36
N ALA A 54 -46.38 -5.52 -16.55
CA ALA A 54 -45.96 -4.83 -17.75
C ALA A 54 -46.35 -3.35 -17.70
N SER A 55 -45.47 -2.50 -18.21
CA SER A 55 -45.65 -1.05 -18.29
C SER A 55 -45.63 -0.60 -19.75
N LEU A 56 -46.47 0.37 -20.10
CA LEU A 56 -46.56 0.91 -21.45
C LEU A 56 -45.42 1.89 -21.72
N LEU A 57 -44.64 1.68 -22.78
CA LEU A 57 -43.56 2.57 -23.21
C LEU A 57 -44.12 3.79 -23.96
N GLY A 58 -44.45 4.83 -23.20
CA GLY A 58 -44.80 6.14 -23.74
C GLY A 58 -45.93 6.08 -24.79
N THR A 59 -45.79 6.82 -25.89
CA THR A 59 -46.78 6.89 -26.98
C THR A 59 -46.66 5.77 -28.02
N SER A 60 -45.67 4.87 -27.89
CA SER A 60 -45.40 3.82 -28.88
C SER A 60 -46.44 2.69 -28.89
N GLY A 61 -47.22 2.55 -27.82
CA GLY A 61 -48.18 1.46 -27.66
C GLY A 61 -47.54 0.09 -27.36
N LEU A 62 -46.23 0.04 -27.10
CA LEU A 62 -45.48 -1.18 -26.78
C LEU A 62 -45.30 -1.34 -25.26
N TYR A 63 -45.12 -2.58 -24.81
CA TYR A 63 -44.99 -2.94 -23.40
C TYR A 63 -43.55 -3.31 -23.02
N SER A 64 -43.24 -3.16 -21.73
CA SER A 64 -42.00 -3.62 -21.10
C SER A 64 -42.21 -4.13 -19.70
N THR A 65 -41.50 -5.20 -19.35
CA THR A 65 -41.50 -5.84 -18.04
C THR A 65 -40.10 -6.34 -17.72
N THR A 66 -39.83 -6.57 -16.44
CA THR A 66 -38.57 -7.13 -15.95
C THR A 66 -38.88 -8.32 -15.06
N SER A 67 -38.18 -9.43 -15.29
CA SER A 67 -38.16 -10.58 -14.38
C SER A 67 -36.79 -10.68 -13.72
N TRP A 68 -36.73 -11.10 -12.46
CA TRP A 68 -35.49 -11.38 -11.76
C TRP A 68 -35.59 -12.63 -10.90
N VAL A 69 -34.42 -13.16 -10.55
CA VAL A 69 -34.24 -14.29 -9.65
C VAL A 69 -33.05 -14.04 -8.73
N ASN A 70 -33.11 -14.54 -7.51
CA ASN A 70 -31.97 -14.54 -6.59
C ASN A 70 -31.24 -15.88 -6.72
N ALA A 71 -29.92 -15.83 -6.95
CA ALA A 71 -29.08 -17.01 -7.06
C ALA A 71 -28.01 -17.02 -5.97
N SER A 72 -27.62 -18.22 -5.51
CA SER A 72 -26.54 -18.41 -4.55
C SER A 72 -25.18 -18.60 -5.24
N ARG A 73 -24.09 -18.40 -4.48
CA ARG A 73 -22.70 -18.63 -4.97
C ARG A 73 -22.43 -20.07 -5.42
N GLU A 74 -23.19 -21.04 -4.89
CA GLU A 74 -23.00 -22.48 -5.10
C GLU A 74 -23.74 -23.00 -6.35
N GLU A 75 -24.67 -22.21 -6.89
CA GLU A 75 -25.46 -22.55 -8.07
C GLU A 75 -24.70 -22.30 -9.38
N ALA A 76 -25.27 -22.78 -10.49
CA ALA A 76 -24.63 -22.78 -11.81
C ALA A 76 -23.98 -21.42 -12.17
N LYS A 77 -22.80 -21.44 -12.78
CA LYS A 77 -22.06 -20.20 -13.15
C LYS A 77 -22.75 -19.39 -14.27
N GLN A 78 -23.76 -19.96 -14.91
CA GLN A 78 -24.52 -19.39 -16.02
C GLN A 78 -26.02 -19.69 -15.83
N PHE A 79 -26.84 -18.66 -16.03
CA PHE A 79 -28.30 -18.73 -15.92
C PHE A 79 -28.91 -18.23 -17.22
N THR A 80 -30.00 -18.83 -17.68
CA THR A 80 -30.70 -18.47 -18.92
C THR A 80 -32.13 -18.05 -18.61
N CYS A 81 -32.48 -16.81 -18.98
CA CYS A 81 -33.89 -16.42 -19.08
C CYS A 81 -34.43 -16.79 -20.46
N SER A 82 -35.52 -17.54 -20.48
CA SER A 82 -36.25 -17.98 -21.67
C SER A 82 -37.59 -17.26 -21.75
N VAL A 83 -37.75 -16.42 -22.76
CA VAL A 83 -38.90 -15.53 -22.94
C VAL A 83 -39.77 -16.02 -24.10
N LEU A 84 -41.04 -16.27 -23.82
CA LEU A 84 -42.06 -16.66 -24.79
C LEU A 84 -43.11 -15.55 -24.94
N HIS A 85 -43.31 -15.09 -26.17
CA HIS A 85 -44.40 -14.20 -26.53
C HIS A 85 -45.26 -14.89 -27.59
N VAL A 86 -46.37 -15.47 -27.14
CA VAL A 86 -47.29 -16.29 -27.96
C VAL A 86 -47.84 -15.50 -29.17
N PRO A 87 -48.27 -14.23 -29.04
CA PRO A 87 -48.85 -13.49 -30.17
C PRO A 87 -47.91 -13.33 -31.36
N SER A 88 -46.61 -13.12 -31.14
CA SER A 88 -45.62 -13.01 -32.23
C SER A 88 -44.85 -14.31 -32.47
N THR A 89 -45.21 -15.41 -31.80
CA THR A 89 -44.50 -16.70 -31.86
C THR A 89 -43.00 -16.63 -31.57
N THR A 90 -42.56 -15.59 -30.86
CA THR A 90 -41.13 -15.39 -30.58
C THR A 90 -40.73 -16.08 -29.30
N HIS A 91 -39.62 -16.80 -29.36
CA HIS A 91 -38.97 -17.47 -28.23
C HIS A 91 -37.50 -17.03 -28.19
N ILE A 92 -37.08 -16.37 -27.11
CA ILE A 92 -35.73 -15.80 -26.98
C ILE A 92 -35.10 -16.25 -25.67
N ASN A 93 -33.92 -16.87 -25.78
CA ASN A 93 -33.12 -17.28 -24.64
C ASN A 93 -31.90 -16.35 -24.51
N LYS A 94 -31.65 -15.85 -23.30
CA LYS A 94 -30.47 -15.04 -22.99
C LYS A 94 -29.77 -15.55 -21.74
N THR A 95 -28.47 -15.76 -21.86
CA THR A 95 -27.62 -16.20 -20.76
C THR A 95 -27.00 -15.01 -20.03
N VAL A 96 -26.91 -15.11 -18.71
CA VAL A 96 -26.22 -14.19 -17.82
C VAL A 96 -25.22 -14.96 -16.97
N ARG A 97 -24.02 -14.39 -16.81
CA ARG A 97 -22.93 -14.99 -16.02
C ARG A 97 -22.90 -14.39 -14.61
N GLY A 98 -22.52 -15.24 -13.68
CA GLY A 98 -22.25 -14.84 -12.31
C GLY A 98 -20.90 -14.19 -12.04
N CYS A 99 -20.80 -13.59 -10.86
CA CYS A 99 -19.53 -13.07 -10.35
C CYS A 99 -18.59 -14.24 -10.03
N SER A 100 -17.48 -14.37 -10.75
CA SER A 100 -16.40 -15.34 -10.48
C SER A 100 -15.12 -14.56 -10.15
N THR A 101 -14.73 -14.49 -8.88
CA THR A 101 -13.46 -13.88 -8.47
C THR A 101 -12.30 -14.88 -8.62
N VAL A 102 -11.15 -14.42 -9.10
CA VAL A 102 -9.91 -15.21 -9.08
C VAL A 102 -9.50 -15.45 -7.62
N LEU A 103 -9.22 -16.71 -7.26
CA LEU A 103 -8.87 -17.08 -5.89
C LEU A 103 -7.36 -16.90 -5.68
N SER A 104 -6.97 -16.11 -4.67
CA SER A 104 -5.60 -15.92 -4.21
C SER A 104 -5.43 -16.61 -2.86
N THR A 105 -4.35 -17.38 -2.70
CA THR A 105 -4.03 -18.13 -1.47
C THR A 105 -3.25 -17.28 -0.46
N PRO A 106 -3.37 -17.53 0.85
CA PRO A 106 -2.68 -16.74 1.88
C PRO A 106 -1.18 -17.00 1.91
N THR A 107 -0.42 -15.95 2.22
CA THR A 107 0.98 -16.01 2.65
C THR A 107 1.03 -15.88 4.16
N VAL A 108 1.70 -16.82 4.82
CA VAL A 108 1.87 -16.86 6.29
C VAL A 108 3.30 -16.49 6.64
N LYS A 109 3.49 -15.55 7.58
CA LYS A 109 4.78 -15.17 8.14
C LYS A 109 4.71 -15.06 9.65
N LEU A 110 5.67 -15.62 10.36
CA LEU A 110 5.70 -15.64 11.82
C LEU A 110 6.83 -14.75 12.37
N PHE A 111 6.51 -13.91 13.33
CA PHE A 111 7.42 -12.98 14.00
C PHE A 111 7.40 -13.20 15.52
N HIS A 112 8.47 -12.79 16.22
CA HIS A 112 8.56 -12.85 17.69
C HIS A 112 9.02 -11.51 18.28
N SER A 113 8.55 -11.16 19.48
CA SER A 113 8.83 -9.86 20.11
C SER A 113 10.23 -9.74 20.71
N SER A 114 10.83 -10.85 21.16
CA SER A 114 12.17 -10.85 21.75
C SER A 114 12.89 -12.18 21.57
N CYS A 115 14.22 -12.12 21.45
CA CYS A 115 15.12 -13.26 21.48
C CYS A 115 15.59 -13.56 22.92
N ASP A 116 15.91 -12.51 23.68
CA ASP A 116 16.40 -12.56 25.06
C ASP A 116 15.86 -11.34 25.84
N PRO A 117 14.79 -11.47 26.63
CA PRO A 117 14.29 -10.41 27.49
C PRO A 117 15.26 -10.22 28.66
N PRO A 118 15.49 -8.97 29.12
CA PRO A 118 16.43 -8.69 30.19
C PRO A 118 16.07 -9.46 31.47
N GLU A 119 17.10 -10.04 32.11
CA GLU A 119 16.97 -10.79 33.36
C GLU A 119 16.15 -10.00 34.40
N GLY A 120 15.11 -10.65 34.94
CA GLY A 120 14.21 -10.06 35.93
C GLY A 120 12.88 -9.51 35.38
N THR A 121 12.66 -9.53 34.06
CA THR A 121 11.34 -9.19 33.49
C THR A 121 10.48 -10.45 33.28
N SER A 122 9.33 -10.52 33.96
CA SER A 122 8.32 -11.58 33.74
C SER A 122 7.51 -11.40 32.45
N SER A 123 8.06 -10.67 31.47
CA SER A 123 7.33 -10.29 30.26
C SER A 123 7.19 -11.49 29.32
N PRO A 124 5.98 -11.79 28.83
CA PRO A 124 5.77 -12.89 27.89
C PRO A 124 6.41 -12.57 26.54
N VAL A 125 6.92 -13.60 25.85
CA VAL A 125 7.32 -13.50 24.44
C VAL A 125 6.04 -13.54 23.60
N GLN A 126 5.87 -12.55 22.74
CA GLN A 126 4.71 -12.46 21.87
C GLN A 126 5.09 -12.98 20.48
N LEU A 127 4.32 -13.93 19.98
CA LEU A 127 4.43 -14.46 18.63
C LEU A 127 3.32 -13.87 17.77
N LEU A 128 3.69 -13.24 16.66
CA LEU A 128 2.78 -12.60 15.72
C LEU A 128 2.81 -13.32 14.37
N CYS A 129 1.72 -14.00 14.05
CA CYS A 129 1.52 -14.65 12.77
C CYS A 129 0.75 -13.72 11.82
N LEU A 130 1.44 -13.16 10.82
CA LEU A 130 0.85 -12.31 9.79
C LEU A 130 0.38 -13.17 8.61
N ILE A 131 -0.88 -12.97 8.22
CA ILE A 131 -1.56 -13.72 7.15
C ILE A 131 -2.03 -12.71 6.12
N SER A 132 -1.50 -12.74 4.90
CA SER A 132 -1.81 -11.71 3.89
C SER A 132 -1.96 -12.27 2.47
N GLY A 133 -2.62 -11.50 1.61
CA GLY A 133 -2.68 -11.78 0.17
C GLY A 133 -3.70 -12.84 -0.26
N TYR A 134 -4.67 -13.19 0.60
CA TYR A 134 -5.73 -14.14 0.24
C TYR A 134 -7.01 -13.43 -0.20
N THR A 135 -7.83 -14.10 -1.01
CA THR A 135 -9.17 -13.61 -1.33
C THR A 135 -10.04 -13.65 -0.06
N PRO A 136 -10.81 -12.60 0.27
CA PRO A 136 -11.65 -12.56 1.47
C PRO A 136 -12.53 -13.82 1.60
N GLY A 137 -12.44 -14.48 2.75
CA GLY A 137 -13.14 -15.73 3.05
C GLY A 137 -12.68 -16.32 4.39
N ASP A 138 -13.33 -17.40 4.81
CA ASP A 138 -13.07 -18.01 6.11
C ASP A 138 -11.70 -18.67 6.16
N ILE A 139 -10.89 -18.28 7.14
CA ILE A 139 -9.62 -18.92 7.48
C ILE A 139 -9.73 -19.55 8.87
N LYS A 140 -9.04 -20.67 9.07
CA LYS A 140 -8.88 -21.30 10.39
C LYS A 140 -7.42 -21.26 10.80
N VAL A 141 -7.10 -20.51 11.85
CA VAL A 141 -5.75 -20.45 12.43
C VAL A 141 -5.63 -21.46 13.57
N THR A 142 -4.52 -22.19 13.60
CA THR A 142 -4.19 -23.16 14.65
C THR A 142 -2.71 -23.03 15.01
N TRP A 143 -2.40 -22.89 16.29
CA TRP A 143 -1.03 -22.89 16.76
C TRP A 143 -0.56 -24.29 17.15
N LEU A 144 0.67 -24.62 16.78
CA LEU A 144 1.34 -25.87 17.14
C LEU A 144 2.58 -25.58 18.00
N VAL A 145 2.80 -26.41 19.01
CA VAL A 145 4.03 -26.44 19.81
C VAL A 145 4.68 -27.80 19.59
N GLN A 146 5.91 -27.82 19.06
CA GLN A 146 6.62 -29.03 18.67
C GLN A 146 5.78 -29.95 17.73
N GLY A 147 5.01 -29.34 16.83
CA GLY A 147 4.15 -30.04 15.87
C GLY A 147 2.81 -30.56 16.43
N GLN A 148 2.56 -30.44 17.74
CA GLN A 148 1.28 -30.79 18.36
C GLN A 148 0.39 -29.56 18.56
N VAL A 149 -0.94 -29.73 18.48
CA VAL A 149 -1.88 -28.62 18.70
C VAL A 149 -1.72 -28.08 20.11
N ALA A 150 -1.59 -26.76 20.23
CA ALA A 150 -1.38 -26.08 21.50
C ALA A 150 -2.69 -26.05 22.32
N GLU A 151 -3.07 -27.15 22.97
CA GLU A 151 -4.40 -27.30 23.61
C GLU A 151 -4.67 -26.30 24.76
N ASN A 152 -3.62 -25.88 25.48
CA ASN A 152 -3.74 -24.97 26.63
C ASN A 152 -3.34 -23.52 26.31
N ALA A 153 -3.02 -23.22 25.05
CA ALA A 153 -2.57 -21.90 24.64
C ALA A 153 -3.76 -21.07 24.15
N ILE A 154 -3.88 -19.83 24.64
CA ILE A 154 -4.90 -18.89 24.16
C ILE A 154 -4.23 -17.96 23.16
N TRP A 155 -4.65 -18.04 21.90
CA TRP A 155 -4.27 -17.08 20.87
C TRP A 155 -5.46 -16.22 20.46
N HIS A 156 -5.15 -14.99 20.06
CA HIS A 156 -6.12 -14.09 19.46
C HIS A 156 -5.94 -14.09 17.94
N THR A 157 -7.03 -14.01 17.19
CA THR A 157 -6.97 -13.75 15.74
C THR A 157 -7.78 -12.50 15.48
N ALA A 158 -7.13 -11.49 14.92
CA ALA A 158 -7.75 -10.20 14.63
C ALA A 158 -8.80 -10.35 13.51
N PRO A 159 -9.79 -9.44 13.46
CA PRO A 159 -10.70 -9.38 12.32
C PRO A 159 -9.93 -9.06 11.03
N HIS A 160 -10.44 -9.58 9.92
CA HIS A 160 -9.85 -9.39 8.61
C HIS A 160 -9.89 -7.92 8.17
N LYS A 161 -8.79 -7.43 7.62
CA LYS A 161 -8.68 -6.12 6.97
C LYS A 161 -8.70 -6.30 5.46
N ILE A 162 -9.55 -5.55 4.78
CA ILE A 162 -9.69 -5.59 3.31
C ILE A 162 -8.75 -4.55 2.69
N GLU A 163 -7.84 -5.00 1.85
CA GLU A 163 -6.83 -4.18 1.15
C GLU A 163 -6.98 -4.37 -0.36
N GLY A 164 -7.93 -3.64 -0.96
CA GLY A 164 -8.30 -3.82 -2.37
C GLY A 164 -9.17 -5.07 -2.56
N GLU A 165 -8.75 -5.99 -3.44
CA GLU A 165 -9.44 -7.28 -3.68
C GLU A 165 -8.99 -8.40 -2.73
N LEU A 166 -7.97 -8.16 -1.91
CA LEU A 166 -7.36 -9.15 -1.02
C LEU A 166 -7.60 -8.78 0.45
N ALA A 167 -7.52 -9.77 1.32
CA ALA A 167 -7.61 -9.63 2.76
C ALA A 167 -6.27 -9.91 3.44
N SER A 168 -6.08 -9.30 4.60
CA SER A 168 -5.00 -9.57 5.53
C SER A 168 -5.55 -9.68 6.95
N THR A 169 -4.92 -10.49 7.78
CA THR A 169 -5.18 -10.58 9.22
C THR A 169 -3.92 -11.03 9.96
N HIS A 170 -3.97 -11.07 11.28
CA HIS A 170 -2.90 -11.60 12.11
C HIS A 170 -3.46 -12.38 13.29
N SER A 171 -2.65 -13.31 13.78
CA SER A 171 -2.90 -14.02 15.03
C SER A 171 -1.74 -13.85 16.00
N GLU A 172 -2.06 -13.65 17.27
CA GLU A 172 -1.11 -13.40 18.34
C GLU A 172 -1.16 -14.53 19.37
N LEU A 173 0.00 -15.04 19.74
CA LEU A 173 0.17 -16.02 20.80
C LEU A 173 1.20 -15.51 21.80
N ASN A 174 0.83 -15.42 23.07
CA ASN A 174 1.75 -15.09 24.16
C ASN A 174 2.26 -16.38 24.80
N ILE A 175 3.58 -16.50 24.94
CA ILE A 175 4.24 -17.64 25.58
C ILE A 175 5.15 -17.16 26.71
N SER A 176 5.42 -18.02 27.69
CA SER A 176 6.33 -17.67 28.78
C SER A 176 7.78 -17.67 28.31
N TRP A 177 8.63 -16.86 28.96
CA TRP A 177 10.06 -16.88 28.72
C TRP A 177 10.66 -18.27 28.96
N VAL A 178 10.21 -19.00 29.99
CA VAL A 178 10.71 -20.36 30.31
C VAL A 178 10.43 -21.32 29.16
N GLU A 179 9.26 -21.24 28.54
CA GLU A 179 8.89 -22.08 27.41
C GLU A 179 9.64 -21.69 26.13
N TRP A 180 9.89 -20.41 25.90
CA TRP A 180 10.71 -19.94 24.78
C TRP A 180 12.19 -20.33 24.98
N ALA A 181 12.71 -20.17 26.19
CA ALA A 181 14.06 -20.56 26.60
C ALA A 181 14.36 -22.05 26.39
N SER A 182 13.32 -22.90 26.43
CA SER A 182 13.40 -24.35 26.22
C SER A 182 13.58 -24.79 24.75
N GLU A 183 13.87 -23.86 23.83
CA GLU A 183 14.14 -24.11 22.40
C GLU A 183 13.01 -24.85 21.65
N LYS A 184 11.79 -24.74 22.16
CA LYS A 184 10.60 -25.28 21.50
C LYS A 184 10.36 -24.54 20.17
N THR A 185 9.88 -25.29 19.18
CA THR A 185 9.42 -24.72 17.91
C THR A 185 7.93 -24.45 17.97
N TYR A 186 7.54 -23.24 17.60
CA TYR A 186 6.16 -22.76 17.55
C TYR A 186 5.77 -22.53 16.10
N THR A 187 4.65 -23.10 15.66
CA THR A 187 4.21 -23.03 14.27
C THR A 187 2.81 -22.43 14.21
N CYS A 188 2.63 -21.43 13.36
CA CYS A 188 1.32 -20.92 13.01
C CYS A 188 0.83 -21.65 11.77
N ARG A 189 -0.24 -22.44 11.89
CA ARG A 189 -0.85 -23.19 10.78
C ARG A 189 -2.20 -22.60 10.42
N VAL A 190 -2.36 -22.22 9.16
CA VAL A 190 -3.55 -21.59 8.59
C VAL A 190 -4.19 -22.53 7.58
N THR A 191 -5.45 -22.88 7.79
CA THR A 191 -6.25 -23.65 6.83
C THR A 191 -7.17 -22.68 6.07
N TYR A 192 -7.10 -22.71 4.74
CA TYR A 192 -7.92 -21.88 3.86
C TYR A 192 -8.37 -22.71 2.65
N GLN A 193 -9.68 -22.82 2.44
CA GLN A 193 -10.26 -23.56 1.31
C GLN A 193 -9.77 -25.02 1.19
N GLY A 194 -9.48 -25.67 2.33
CA GLY A 194 -8.98 -27.06 2.38
C GLY A 194 -7.47 -27.21 2.27
N GLU A 195 -6.74 -26.15 1.90
CA GLU A 195 -5.27 -26.12 1.84
C GLU A 195 -4.68 -25.58 3.14
N THR A 196 -3.46 -26.02 3.49
CA THR A 196 -2.76 -25.62 4.72
C THR A 196 -1.47 -24.86 4.42
N PHE A 197 -1.29 -23.73 5.10
CA PHE A 197 -0.12 -22.85 5.00
C PHE A 197 0.46 -22.66 6.39
N GLU A 198 1.77 -22.73 6.56
CA GLU A 198 2.39 -22.61 7.88
C GLU A 198 3.75 -21.91 7.84
N ASP A 199 4.09 -21.30 8.98
CA ASP A 199 5.42 -20.76 9.25
C ASP A 199 5.78 -21.02 10.72
N SER A 200 7.08 -21.16 11.01
CA SER A 200 7.59 -21.61 12.31
C SER A 200 8.69 -20.71 12.88
N ALA A 201 8.69 -20.55 14.20
CA ALA A 201 9.68 -19.78 14.94
C ALA A 201 10.20 -20.59 16.13
N ARG A 202 11.45 -20.31 16.51
CA ARG A 202 12.13 -20.90 17.67
C ARG A 202 13.00 -19.84 18.33
N ARG A 203 13.48 -20.12 19.54
CA ARG A 203 14.43 -19.24 20.22
C ARG A 203 15.66 -19.01 19.35
N CYS A 204 15.97 -17.73 19.19
CA CYS A 204 17.20 -17.21 18.65
C CYS A 204 18.38 -17.83 19.42
N THR A 205 19.33 -18.45 18.74
CA THR A 205 20.60 -18.79 19.38
C THR A 205 21.33 -17.49 19.77
N ASP A 206 22.33 -17.51 20.66
CA ASP A 206 23.23 -16.34 20.88
C ASP A 206 23.92 -15.88 19.58
N SER A 207 23.80 -16.69 18.53
CA SER A 207 24.24 -16.50 17.16
C SER A 207 23.11 -16.22 16.16
N ASP A 208 21.89 -15.92 16.60
CA ASP A 208 20.79 -15.52 15.73
C ASP A 208 20.69 -13.99 15.78
N PRO A 209 21.44 -13.28 14.93
CA PRO A 209 21.53 -11.83 15.00
C PRO A 209 20.15 -11.24 14.74
N ARG A 210 19.78 -10.23 15.54
CA ARG A 210 19.04 -9.09 14.99
C ARG A 210 19.88 -8.62 13.80
N GLY A 211 19.53 -9.07 12.59
CA GLY A 211 20.44 -9.03 11.46
C GLY A 211 20.98 -7.61 11.27
N VAL A 212 22.30 -7.45 11.41
CA VAL A 212 22.99 -6.19 11.06
C VAL A 212 22.49 -5.75 9.70
N THR A 213 21.94 -4.55 9.63
CA THR A 213 21.29 -4.06 8.42
C THR A 213 22.00 -2.81 7.92
N ALA A 214 22.23 -2.76 6.62
CA ALA A 214 22.80 -1.60 5.93
C ALA A 214 21.73 -0.97 5.03
N TYR A 215 21.62 0.34 5.10
CA TYR A 215 20.75 1.20 4.31
C TYR A 215 21.59 2.13 3.45
N LEU A 216 21.23 2.26 2.18
CA LEU A 216 21.84 3.23 1.28
C LEU A 216 20.86 4.36 0.99
N THR A 217 21.31 5.60 1.13
CA THR A 217 20.53 6.79 0.77
C THR A 217 21.12 7.46 -0.47
N PRO A 218 20.29 7.79 -1.48
CA PRO A 218 20.74 8.50 -2.68
C PRO A 218 21.12 9.95 -2.35
N PRO A 219 21.78 10.67 -3.28
CA PRO A 219 22.04 12.09 -3.12
C PRO A 219 20.73 12.87 -3.09
N SER A 220 20.62 13.84 -2.18
CA SER A 220 19.50 14.77 -2.16
C SER A 220 19.44 15.56 -3.48
N PRO A 221 18.27 15.72 -4.12
CA PRO A 221 18.13 16.55 -5.32
C PRO A 221 18.68 17.97 -5.16
N LEU A 222 18.54 18.57 -3.96
CA LEU A 222 19.13 19.87 -3.63
C LEU A 222 20.66 19.84 -3.68
N GLU A 223 21.29 18.86 -3.02
CA GLU A 223 22.76 18.71 -3.02
C GLU A 223 23.29 18.41 -4.43
N LEU A 224 22.54 17.61 -5.20
CA LEU A 224 22.92 17.16 -6.54
C LEU A 224 22.79 18.23 -7.63
N TYR A 225 21.64 18.90 -7.70
CA TYR A 225 21.32 19.81 -8.81
C TYR A 225 21.56 21.29 -8.49
N VAL A 226 21.55 21.68 -7.20
CA VAL A 226 21.65 23.08 -6.79
C VAL A 226 23.00 23.36 -6.13
N GLN A 227 23.36 22.62 -5.09
CA GLN A 227 24.58 22.89 -4.30
C GLN A 227 25.85 22.29 -4.90
N LYS A 228 25.72 21.29 -5.79
CA LYS A 228 26.83 20.56 -6.42
C LYS A 228 27.76 19.89 -5.39
N SER A 229 27.18 19.38 -4.32
CA SER A 229 27.85 18.73 -3.17
C SER A 229 27.33 17.30 -2.96
N SER A 230 26.96 16.62 -4.05
CA SER A 230 26.32 15.30 -4.01
C SER A 230 27.17 14.23 -3.34
N LYS A 231 26.52 13.51 -2.43
CA LYS A 231 27.08 12.36 -1.73
C LYS A 231 26.02 11.28 -1.58
N ILE A 232 26.44 10.03 -1.52
CA ILE A 232 25.61 8.90 -1.07
C ILE A 232 26.06 8.47 0.32
N THR A 233 25.14 7.87 1.08
CA THR A 233 25.42 7.45 2.46
C THR A 233 25.08 5.98 2.64
N CYS A 234 25.98 5.25 3.32
CA CYS A 234 25.77 3.90 3.80
C CYS A 234 25.66 3.94 5.33
N LEU A 235 24.49 3.62 5.85
CA LEU A 235 24.16 3.55 7.27
C LEU A 235 24.03 2.10 7.67
N VAL A 236 24.88 1.63 8.58
CA VAL A 236 24.82 0.28 9.14
C VAL A 236 24.38 0.35 10.59
N VAL A 237 23.38 -0.44 10.95
CA VAL A 237 22.79 -0.48 12.29
C VAL A 237 22.92 -1.86 12.91
N ASP A 238 22.74 -1.93 14.24
CA ASP A 238 22.71 -3.15 15.03
C ASP A 238 24.05 -3.92 15.06
N LEU A 239 25.19 -3.25 14.87
CA LEU A 239 26.51 -3.87 15.08
C LEU A 239 26.76 -4.13 16.56
N ALA A 240 27.38 -5.27 16.90
CA ALA A 240 27.73 -5.61 18.28
C ALA A 240 28.91 -4.77 18.81
N SER A 241 29.82 -4.35 17.94
CA SER A 241 31.06 -3.64 18.30
C SER A 241 31.57 -2.80 17.12
N LYS A 242 32.44 -1.83 17.40
CA LYS A 242 33.15 -1.05 16.36
C LYS A 242 34.45 -1.71 15.91
N GLU A 243 34.98 -2.62 16.73
CA GLU A 243 36.24 -3.31 16.50
C GLU A 243 36.09 -4.33 15.36
N GLY A 244 36.97 -4.28 14.36
CA GLY A 244 36.93 -5.21 13.22
C GLY A 244 35.91 -4.87 12.14
N VAL A 245 35.16 -3.77 12.26
CA VAL A 245 34.31 -3.27 11.17
C VAL A 245 35.17 -2.76 10.01
N SER A 246 34.97 -3.32 8.82
CA SER A 246 35.54 -2.83 7.56
C SER A 246 34.42 -2.40 6.62
N LEU A 247 34.37 -1.10 6.29
CA LEU A 247 33.40 -0.53 5.37
C LEU A 247 34.10 -0.01 4.13
N THR A 248 33.78 -0.59 2.98
CA THR A 248 34.40 -0.27 1.69
C THR A 248 33.36 0.10 0.65
N TRP A 249 33.78 0.93 -0.31
CA TRP A 249 32.96 1.34 -1.44
C TRP A 249 33.55 0.83 -2.74
N ALA A 250 32.67 0.49 -3.69
CA ALA A 250 33.02 0.19 -5.07
C ALA A 250 31.98 0.80 -6.02
N ARG A 251 32.29 0.82 -7.31
CA ARG A 251 31.34 1.17 -8.38
C ARG A 251 31.56 0.31 -9.61
N ASP A 252 30.51 0.13 -10.41
CA ASP A 252 30.51 -0.79 -11.55
C ASP A 252 31.60 -0.46 -12.57
N SER A 253 31.84 0.83 -12.84
CA SER A 253 32.91 1.27 -13.75
C SER A 253 34.34 1.00 -13.26
N ARG A 254 34.53 0.50 -12.03
CA ARG A 254 35.82 0.21 -11.38
C ARG A 254 36.80 1.39 -11.26
N LYS A 255 36.37 2.60 -11.61
CA LYS A 255 37.14 3.82 -11.35
C LYS A 255 37.27 4.03 -9.83
N PRO A 256 38.37 4.63 -9.34
CA PRO A 256 38.60 4.81 -7.92
C PRO A 256 37.48 5.61 -7.25
N VAL A 257 37.25 5.32 -5.97
CA VAL A 257 36.30 5.99 -5.07
C VAL A 257 37.05 6.47 -3.84
N THR A 258 36.65 7.63 -3.33
CA THR A 258 37.30 8.26 -2.17
C THR A 258 36.24 8.58 -1.12
N PRO A 259 35.88 7.62 -0.25
CA PRO A 259 34.91 7.86 0.81
C PRO A 259 35.49 8.75 1.91
N GLY A 260 34.60 9.48 2.60
CA GLY A 260 34.96 10.16 3.84
C GLY A 260 35.18 9.18 4.99
N PRO A 261 35.79 9.63 6.11
CA PRO A 261 35.99 8.78 7.27
C PRO A 261 34.65 8.27 7.83
N PRO A 262 34.55 6.98 8.21
CA PRO A 262 33.34 6.45 8.81
C PRO A 262 33.10 7.06 10.19
N VAL A 263 31.83 7.37 10.49
CA VAL A 263 31.40 7.95 11.77
C VAL A 263 30.66 6.87 12.56
N PHE A 264 31.19 6.54 13.74
CA PHE A 264 30.61 5.57 14.65
C PHE A 264 29.77 6.26 15.74
N ARG A 265 28.66 5.64 16.13
CA ARG A 265 27.79 6.09 17.22
C ARG A 265 27.30 4.89 18.02
N GLU A 266 27.45 4.96 19.34
CA GLU A 266 26.88 3.99 20.27
C GLU A 266 25.40 4.31 20.51
N GLN A 267 24.57 3.28 20.55
CA GLN A 267 23.11 3.39 20.72
C GLN A 267 22.70 2.94 22.13
N TYR A 268 21.59 3.48 22.63
CA TYR A 268 21.07 3.15 23.98
C TYR A 268 20.73 1.66 24.16
N ASN A 269 20.50 0.92 23.08
CA ASN A 269 20.25 -0.52 23.10
C ASN A 269 21.55 -1.36 23.17
N GLY A 270 22.72 -0.73 23.35
CA GLY A 270 24.03 -1.39 23.42
C GLY A 270 24.66 -1.71 22.05
N THR A 271 24.01 -1.36 20.94
CA THR A 271 24.56 -1.58 19.59
C THR A 271 25.36 -0.39 19.09
N VAL A 272 26.13 -0.60 18.02
CA VAL A 272 26.89 0.42 17.31
C VAL A 272 26.26 0.69 15.94
N THR A 273 26.20 1.96 15.58
CA THR A 273 25.84 2.44 14.24
C THR A 273 27.09 3.00 13.57
N VAL A 274 27.33 2.65 12.30
CA VAL A 274 28.38 3.26 11.49
C VAL A 274 27.77 3.90 10.24
N THR A 275 28.19 5.13 9.97
CA THR A 275 27.78 5.90 8.79
C THR A 275 29.00 6.22 7.96
N SER A 276 29.00 5.85 6.68
CA SER A 276 30.02 6.25 5.71
C SER A 276 29.38 7.03 4.57
N THR A 277 30.03 8.11 4.15
CA THR A 277 29.57 8.96 3.04
C THR A 277 30.57 8.93 1.90
N LEU A 278 30.07 8.73 0.68
CA LEU A 278 30.88 8.79 -0.54
C LEU A 278 30.43 10.00 -1.39
N PRO A 279 31.29 11.00 -1.61
CA PRO A 279 31.05 12.03 -2.61
C PRO A 279 30.89 11.40 -4.00
N VAL A 280 29.87 11.81 -4.74
CA VAL A 280 29.59 11.28 -6.09
C VAL A 280 29.49 12.40 -7.11
N GLU A 281 30.01 12.14 -8.30
CA GLU A 281 29.88 13.04 -9.44
C GLU A 281 28.46 13.03 -9.98
N ALA A 282 27.86 14.21 -10.14
CA ALA A 282 26.49 14.33 -10.61
C ALA A 282 26.27 13.69 -11.98
N SER A 283 27.28 13.76 -12.86
CA SER A 283 27.21 13.20 -14.20
C SER A 283 27.21 11.66 -14.21
N ASP A 284 27.99 11.01 -13.34
CA ASP A 284 28.04 9.56 -13.21
C ASP A 284 26.72 9.03 -12.61
N TRP A 285 26.22 9.69 -11.55
CA TRP A 285 24.92 9.34 -10.95
C TRP A 285 23.76 9.48 -11.93
N VAL A 286 23.69 10.59 -12.68
CA VAL A 286 22.61 10.82 -13.65
C VAL A 286 22.62 9.81 -14.81
N LYS A 287 23.80 9.31 -15.19
CA LYS A 287 23.93 8.24 -16.20
C LYS A 287 23.52 6.86 -15.69
N GLY A 288 23.28 6.71 -14.38
CA GLY A 288 22.88 5.44 -13.77
C GLY A 288 24.05 4.55 -13.35
N GLU A 289 25.21 5.13 -13.04
CA GLU A 289 26.30 4.39 -12.39
C GLU A 289 25.82 3.76 -11.07
N THR A 290 26.16 2.49 -10.86
CA THR A 290 25.86 1.75 -9.63
C THR A 290 27.03 1.85 -8.66
N TYR A 291 26.72 2.10 -7.40
CA TYR A 291 27.65 2.11 -6.29
C TYR A 291 27.34 0.97 -5.33
N GLU A 292 28.38 0.33 -4.82
CA GLU A 292 28.32 -0.77 -3.86
C GLU A 292 28.94 -0.32 -2.53
N CYS A 293 28.24 -0.53 -1.43
CA CYS A 293 28.77 -0.46 -0.06
C CYS A 293 28.90 -1.89 0.47
N ARG A 294 30.11 -2.27 0.87
CA ARG A 294 30.42 -3.58 1.46
C ARG A 294 30.88 -3.41 2.90
N VAL A 295 30.24 -4.14 3.80
CA VAL A 295 30.48 -4.12 5.24
C VAL A 295 30.92 -5.51 5.67
N SER A 296 32.10 -5.61 6.26
CA SER A 296 32.65 -6.82 6.84
C SER A 296 32.84 -6.63 8.34
N HIS A 297 32.57 -7.67 9.12
CA HIS A 297 32.73 -7.69 10.58
C HIS A 297 32.89 -9.13 11.05
N PRO A 298 33.68 -9.43 12.10
CA PRO A 298 33.88 -10.80 12.60
C PRO A 298 32.58 -11.53 12.95
N ASP A 299 31.58 -10.82 13.47
CA ASP A 299 30.29 -11.40 13.86
C ASP A 299 29.32 -11.56 12.66
N LEU A 300 29.71 -11.11 11.47
CA LEU A 300 28.93 -11.31 10.26
C LEU A 300 29.35 -12.62 9.58
N PRO A 301 28.43 -13.57 9.36
CA PRO A 301 28.76 -14.83 8.67
C PRO A 301 29.20 -14.60 7.23
N LYS A 302 28.74 -13.50 6.62
CA LYS A 302 29.14 -13.03 5.29
C LYS A 302 29.14 -11.50 5.27
N ASP A 303 30.01 -10.93 4.43
CA ASP A 303 30.00 -9.51 4.15
C ASP A 303 28.61 -9.05 3.69
N LEU A 304 28.12 -7.98 4.31
CA LEU A 304 26.87 -7.35 3.93
C LEU A 304 27.14 -6.40 2.77
N VAL A 305 26.49 -6.66 1.64
CA VAL A 305 26.66 -5.88 0.41
C VAL A 305 25.34 -5.22 0.04
N ARG A 306 25.38 -3.91 -0.18
CA ARG A 306 24.24 -3.13 -0.67
C ARG A 306 24.67 -2.35 -1.90
N THR A 307 23.77 -2.24 -2.87
CA THR A 307 23.99 -1.45 -4.07
C THR A 307 22.95 -0.34 -4.17
N ILE A 308 23.36 0.78 -4.76
CA ILE A 308 22.49 1.91 -5.05
C ILE A 308 22.85 2.49 -6.40
N ALA A 309 21.82 2.76 -7.18
CA ALA A 309 21.92 3.47 -8.44
C ALA A 309 20.72 4.40 -8.56
N LYS A 310 20.78 5.27 -9.56
CA LYS A 310 19.67 6.11 -9.93
C LYS A 310 18.44 5.27 -10.31
N ALA A 311 17.27 5.59 -9.75
CA ALA A 311 16.02 4.91 -10.08
C ALA A 311 15.72 4.94 -11.59
N GLY A 312 15.44 3.80 -12.20
CA GLY A 312 14.98 3.71 -13.58
C GLY A 312 13.53 4.21 -13.76
N GLY A 313 13.07 4.40 -14.99
CA GLY A 313 11.67 4.74 -15.30
C GLY A 313 11.43 6.15 -15.84
N GLN A 314 10.21 6.39 -16.33
CA GLN A 314 9.83 7.68 -16.93
C GLN A 314 9.73 8.77 -15.86
N ARG A 315 10.46 9.87 -16.08
CA ARG A 315 10.44 11.04 -15.18
C ARG A 315 9.12 11.77 -15.29
N MET A 316 8.52 12.08 -14.14
CA MET A 316 7.30 12.85 -14.06
C MET A 316 7.54 14.10 -13.19
N PRO A 317 7.32 15.31 -13.72
CA PRO A 317 7.50 16.55 -12.97
C PRO A 317 6.43 16.71 -11.89
N PRO A 318 6.78 17.20 -10.68
CA PRO A 318 5.82 17.46 -9.63
C PRO A 318 4.85 18.58 -9.98
N GLN A 319 3.62 18.39 -9.55
CA GLN A 319 2.63 19.45 -9.42
C GLN A 319 2.64 19.95 -7.98
N VAL A 320 2.80 21.25 -7.80
CA VAL A 320 2.95 21.89 -6.49
C VAL A 320 1.77 22.81 -6.24
N TYR A 321 1.13 22.64 -5.09
CA TYR A 321 0.02 23.45 -4.62
C TYR A 321 0.32 23.92 -3.20
N VAL A 322 0.12 25.20 -2.92
CA VAL A 322 0.31 25.76 -1.59
C VAL A 322 -1.02 26.31 -1.10
N PHE A 323 -1.42 25.87 0.08
CA PHE A 323 -2.69 26.19 0.71
C PHE A 323 -2.48 27.16 1.87
N PRO A 324 -3.31 28.23 1.96
CA PRO A 324 -3.33 29.11 3.11
C PRO A 324 -3.83 28.36 4.37
N PRO A 325 -3.72 28.97 5.56
CA PRO A 325 -4.22 28.37 6.79
C PRO A 325 -5.73 28.12 6.71
N PRO A 326 -6.23 26.98 7.22
CA PRO A 326 -7.67 26.67 7.23
C PRO A 326 -8.47 27.81 7.89
N ALA A 327 -9.70 28.04 7.42
CA ALA A 327 -10.55 29.11 7.95
C ALA A 327 -10.83 28.94 9.44
N GLU A 328 -10.86 27.70 9.92
CA GLU A 328 -11.09 27.34 11.32
C GLU A 328 -9.90 27.74 12.23
N GLU A 329 -8.66 27.72 11.72
CA GLU A 329 -7.45 28.12 12.46
C GLU A 329 -7.28 29.65 12.49
N GLN A 330 -8.01 30.40 11.66
CA GLN A 330 -7.88 31.85 11.57
C GLN A 330 -8.47 32.60 12.78
N GLY A 331 -9.15 31.93 13.73
CA GLY A 331 -9.82 32.57 14.86
C GLY A 331 -9.24 32.36 16.27
N THR A 332 -8.34 31.39 16.52
CA THR A 332 -8.14 30.87 17.90
C THR A 332 -6.69 30.68 18.39
N GLY A 333 -5.65 30.97 17.61
CA GLY A 333 -4.25 30.79 18.07
C GLY A 333 -3.20 31.71 17.43
N ASP A 334 -2.03 31.90 18.05
CA ASP A 334 -0.98 32.82 17.57
C ASP A 334 -0.11 32.26 16.43
N ARG A 335 -0.30 30.98 16.09
CA ARG A 335 0.40 30.29 15.01
C ARG A 335 -0.59 29.81 13.98
N LEU A 336 -0.16 29.81 12.72
CA LEU A 336 -0.93 29.39 11.57
C LEU A 336 -0.15 28.33 10.79
N THR A 337 -0.88 27.39 10.18
CA THR A 337 -0.29 26.30 9.41
C THR A 337 -0.42 26.54 7.91
N LEU A 338 0.69 26.58 7.18
CA LEU A 338 0.72 26.55 5.72
C LEU A 338 1.02 25.13 5.24
N THR A 339 0.33 24.69 4.18
CA THR A 339 0.49 23.34 3.64
C THR A 339 0.89 23.39 2.17
N CYS A 340 1.93 22.64 1.81
CA CYS A 340 2.36 22.44 0.43
C CYS A 340 2.12 20.97 0.02
N LEU A 341 1.20 20.75 -0.93
CA LEU A 341 0.98 19.46 -1.55
C LEU A 341 1.81 19.36 -2.83
N ILE A 342 2.60 18.30 -2.92
CA ILE A 342 3.47 18.03 -4.06
C ILE A 342 3.13 16.64 -4.56
N GLN A 343 2.61 16.51 -5.77
CA GLN A 343 2.05 15.24 -6.27
C GLN A 343 2.41 14.97 -7.73
N ASN A 344 2.13 13.74 -8.16
CA ASN A 344 2.31 13.26 -9.53
C ASN A 344 3.76 13.32 -10.03
N PHE A 345 4.73 13.11 -9.14
CA PHE A 345 6.15 13.12 -9.51
C PHE A 345 6.78 11.73 -9.48
N PHE A 346 7.86 11.56 -10.25
CA PHE A 346 8.69 10.36 -10.21
C PHE A 346 10.12 10.69 -10.65
N PRO A 347 11.16 10.17 -9.96
CA PRO A 347 11.14 9.20 -8.85
C PRO A 347 10.79 9.82 -7.49
N ALA A 348 10.90 9.04 -6.41
CA ALA A 348 10.57 9.48 -5.06
C ALA A 348 11.50 10.56 -4.48
N ASP A 349 12.74 10.67 -5.00
CA ASP A 349 13.75 11.60 -4.50
C ASP A 349 13.37 13.05 -4.77
N ILE A 350 13.12 13.81 -3.70
CA ILE A 350 12.65 15.20 -3.76
C ILE A 350 13.24 16.01 -2.61
N SER A 351 13.51 17.30 -2.83
CA SER A 351 13.89 18.23 -1.77
C SER A 351 12.85 19.34 -1.68
N VAL A 352 12.41 19.66 -0.46
CA VAL A 352 11.40 20.69 -0.20
C VAL A 352 11.96 21.68 0.81
N GLN A 353 11.87 22.95 0.47
CA GLN A 353 12.28 24.07 1.31
C GLN A 353 11.17 25.11 1.35
N TRP A 354 11.13 25.87 2.44
CA TRP A 354 10.25 27.03 2.55
C TRP A 354 11.04 28.33 2.52
N LEU A 355 10.43 29.35 1.93
CA LEU A 355 10.96 30.70 1.90
C LEU A 355 9.94 31.65 2.50
N ARG A 356 10.43 32.71 3.13
CA ARG A 356 9.65 33.88 3.54
C ARG A 356 10.26 35.10 2.89
N ASN A 357 9.48 35.84 2.10
CA ASN A 357 9.94 37.02 1.35
C ASN A 357 11.26 36.73 0.60
N GLN A 358 11.30 35.61 -0.13
CA GLN A 358 12.48 35.11 -0.88
C GLN A 358 13.69 34.65 -0.04
N ALA A 359 13.66 34.78 1.29
CA ALA A 359 14.70 34.24 2.16
C ALA A 359 14.36 32.82 2.61
N GLN A 360 15.31 31.88 2.50
CA GLN A 360 15.13 30.50 2.94
C GLN A 360 14.92 30.44 4.46
N LEU A 361 13.87 29.72 4.88
CA LEU A 361 13.62 29.40 6.28
C LEU A 361 14.46 28.19 6.73
N PRO A 362 14.79 28.09 8.03
CA PRO A 362 15.49 26.93 8.57
C PRO A 362 14.69 25.63 8.37
N ASP A 363 15.39 24.53 8.10
CA ASP A 363 14.77 23.24 7.79
C ASP A 363 14.00 22.66 8.99
N GLU A 364 14.29 23.11 10.21
CA GLU A 364 13.60 22.71 11.45
C GLU A 364 12.21 23.35 11.59
N GLN A 365 11.91 24.40 10.82
CA GLN A 365 10.63 25.10 10.92
C GLN A 365 9.53 24.44 10.09
N HIS A 366 9.88 23.54 9.17
CA HIS A 366 8.93 22.78 8.37
C HIS A 366 9.14 21.28 8.49
N SER A 367 8.09 20.51 8.20
CA SER A 367 8.15 19.06 8.19
C SER A 367 7.54 18.54 6.90
N THR A 368 8.22 17.58 6.26
CA THR A 368 7.76 16.97 5.01
C THR A 368 7.54 15.48 5.22
N THR A 369 6.37 14.97 4.84
CA THR A 369 6.03 13.55 4.93
C THR A 369 6.93 12.73 3.99
N PRO A 370 7.26 11.46 4.32
CA PRO A 370 7.96 10.60 3.37
C PRO A 370 7.13 10.35 2.10
N PRO A 371 7.75 10.26 0.90
CA PRO A 371 7.05 9.99 -0.35
C PRO A 371 6.12 8.78 -0.28
N ARG A 372 4.87 8.95 -0.74
CA ARG A 372 3.86 7.90 -0.80
C ARG A 372 3.48 7.62 -2.25
N LEU A 373 3.39 6.34 -2.60
CA LEU A 373 3.06 5.91 -3.96
C LEU A 373 1.56 6.06 -4.23
N THR A 374 1.21 6.56 -5.42
CA THR A 374 -0.17 6.63 -5.92
C THR A 374 -0.46 5.46 -6.89
N PRO A 375 -1.75 5.15 -7.18
CA PRO A 375 -2.14 4.13 -8.15
C PRO A 375 -1.64 4.29 -9.62
N GLY A 376 -0.71 5.21 -9.91
CA GLY A 376 -0.11 5.43 -11.23
C GLY A 376 1.43 5.37 -11.24
N ARG A 377 2.06 4.75 -10.23
CA ARG A 377 3.53 4.74 -10.01
C ARG A 377 4.15 6.13 -9.77
N ALA A 378 3.34 7.15 -9.54
CA ALA A 378 3.81 8.47 -9.12
C ALA A 378 3.84 8.58 -7.60
N PHE A 379 4.53 9.59 -7.09
CA PHE A 379 4.63 9.90 -5.67
C PHE A 379 3.90 11.20 -5.32
N PHE A 380 3.51 11.32 -4.05
CA PHE A 380 3.13 12.58 -3.44
C PHE A 380 3.76 12.74 -2.06
N VAL A 381 3.91 14.00 -1.63
CA VAL A 381 4.31 14.42 -0.28
C VAL A 381 3.52 15.65 0.14
N PHE A 382 3.37 15.82 1.45
CA PHE A 382 2.91 17.05 2.08
C PHE A 382 4.06 17.68 2.86
N SER A 383 4.22 18.99 2.74
CA SER A 383 5.09 19.79 3.61
C SER A 383 4.26 20.77 4.41
N ARG A 384 4.48 20.82 5.72
CA ARG A 384 3.80 21.68 6.68
C ARG A 384 4.79 22.71 7.20
N LEU A 385 4.43 23.99 7.15
CA LEU A 385 5.17 25.10 7.74
C LEU A 385 4.30 25.79 8.79
N GLU A 386 4.83 26.00 9.98
CA GLU A 386 4.18 26.83 10.99
C GLU A 386 4.75 28.25 11.00
N VAL A 387 3.87 29.24 10.92
CA VAL A 387 4.23 30.66 10.88
C VAL A 387 3.52 31.42 11.99
N ALA A 388 4.09 32.57 12.40
CA ALA A 388 3.41 33.43 13.35
C ALA A 388 2.24 34.15 12.67
N ARG A 389 1.09 34.25 13.35
CA ARG A 389 -0.08 34.96 12.82
C ARG A 389 0.26 36.38 12.39
N ALA A 390 1.04 37.10 13.18
CA ALA A 390 1.46 38.47 12.86
C ALA A 390 2.16 38.58 11.50
N GLN A 391 2.96 37.57 11.10
CA GLN A 391 3.66 37.55 9.81
C GLN A 391 2.67 37.37 8.65
N TRP A 392 1.73 36.42 8.81
CA TRP A 392 0.66 36.21 7.83
C TRP A 392 -0.24 37.44 7.66
N GLU A 393 -0.59 38.08 8.77
CA GLU A 393 -1.40 39.30 8.81
C GLU A 393 -0.70 40.51 8.18
N GLN A 394 0.63 40.57 8.26
CA GLN A 394 1.47 41.55 7.56
C GLN A 394 1.59 41.29 6.06
N ASN A 395 0.92 40.25 5.55
CA ASN A 395 0.98 39.84 4.15
C ASN A 395 2.37 39.39 3.69
N ASP A 396 3.17 38.81 4.60
CA ASP A 396 4.42 38.15 4.23
C ASP A 396 4.14 37.07 3.17
N GLU A 397 5.00 37.00 2.16
CA GLU A 397 4.95 35.98 1.11
C GLU A 397 5.69 34.74 1.58
N PHE A 398 5.01 33.59 1.59
CA PHE A 398 5.61 32.30 1.87
C PHE A 398 5.62 31.45 0.61
N ALA A 399 6.78 30.88 0.28
CA ALA A 399 6.92 30.04 -0.91
C ALA A 399 7.42 28.63 -0.57
N CYS A 400 6.75 27.64 -1.14
CA CYS A 400 7.21 26.25 -1.16
C CYS A 400 8.11 26.06 -2.39
N ARG A 401 9.40 25.81 -2.15
CA ARG A 401 10.41 25.55 -3.17
C ARG A 401 10.72 24.06 -3.24
N VAL A 402 10.53 23.50 -4.41
CA VAL A 402 10.66 22.08 -4.68
C VAL A 402 11.78 21.86 -5.68
N VAL A 403 12.75 21.02 -5.33
CA VAL A 403 13.81 20.57 -6.23
C VAL A 403 13.54 19.12 -6.59
N HIS A 404 13.35 18.84 -7.87
CA HIS A 404 13.05 17.51 -8.36
C HIS A 404 13.59 17.31 -9.77
N GLU A 405 14.17 16.14 -10.04
CA GLU A 405 14.94 15.90 -11.25
C GLU A 405 14.15 16.06 -12.57
N ALA A 406 12.84 15.89 -12.53
CA ALA A 406 11.99 15.95 -13.73
C ALA A 406 11.59 17.39 -14.11
N LEU A 407 12.00 18.39 -13.33
CA LEU A 407 11.70 19.79 -13.60
C LEU A 407 12.63 20.38 -14.69
N PRO A 408 12.10 21.24 -15.57
CA PRO A 408 12.80 21.69 -16.79
C PRO A 408 13.80 22.83 -16.57
N SER A 409 13.84 23.48 -15.41
CA SER A 409 14.74 24.62 -15.13
C SER A 409 16.20 24.17 -14.97
N SER A 410 17.17 25.08 -15.19
CA SER A 410 18.60 24.80 -15.06
C SER A 410 18.99 24.21 -13.70
N ASN A 411 18.23 24.54 -12.65
CA ASN A 411 18.43 24.07 -11.27
C ASN A 411 17.40 23.00 -10.85
N ARG A 412 16.50 22.59 -11.76
CA ARG A 412 15.44 21.62 -11.51
C ARG A 412 14.54 21.99 -10.32
N THR A 413 14.22 23.28 -10.24
CA THR A 413 13.47 23.91 -9.15
C THR A 413 12.12 24.44 -9.65
N LEU A 414 11.09 24.31 -8.81
CA LEU A 414 9.76 24.90 -8.98
C LEU A 414 9.33 25.54 -7.66
N GLU A 415 8.79 26.75 -7.73
CA GLU A 415 8.34 27.51 -6.57
C GLU A 415 6.87 27.87 -6.70
N LYS A 416 6.14 27.80 -5.59
CA LYS A 416 4.76 28.27 -5.48
C LYS A 416 4.61 29.09 -4.21
N ALA A 417 4.13 30.32 -4.37
CA ALA A 417 3.96 31.28 -3.29
C ALA A 417 2.51 31.35 -2.81
N VAL A 418 2.32 31.74 -1.55
CA VAL A 418 1.04 32.04 -0.92
C VAL A 418 1.23 33.23 0.02
N SER A 419 0.24 34.11 0.06
CA SER A 419 0.12 35.22 1.00
C SER A 419 -1.35 35.46 1.33
N LYS A 420 -1.64 36.29 2.32
CA LYS A 420 -3.01 36.57 2.76
C LYS A 420 -3.84 37.24 1.65
N SER A 421 -3.24 38.16 0.90
CA SER A 421 -3.85 38.89 -0.21
C SER A 421 -2.96 38.79 -1.46
N PRO A 422 -3.22 37.84 -2.36
CA PRO A 422 -2.43 37.69 -3.58
C PRO A 422 -2.53 38.94 -4.46
N GLY A 423 -1.40 39.61 -4.74
CA GLY A 423 -1.31 40.67 -5.76
C GLY A 423 -1.70 42.10 -5.33
N LYS A 424 -1.34 42.53 -4.12
CA LYS A 424 -1.35 43.96 -3.76
C LYS A 424 0.03 44.59 -3.91
#